data_AF-A0A417Z8P1-F1
#
_entry.id   AF-A0A417Z8P1-F1
#
_cell.length_a   1.000
_cell.length_b   1.000
_cell.length_c   1.000
_cell.angle_alpha   90.00
_cell.angle_beta   90.00
_cell.angle_gamma   90.00
#
_symmetry.space_group_name_H-M   'P 1'
#
loop_
_entity.id
_entity.type
_entity.pdbx_description
1 polymer ?
#
loop_
_entity_poly.entity_id
_entity_poly.type
_entity_poly.pdbx_seq_one_letter_code
_entity_poly.pdbx_strand_id
1 'polypeptide(L)'
;MPKVAQNTGFTAAVDAVVVVRGEVSRVTSWVERGTVPAYVIDIDGPWCAVVPAGPGHAQAPYDDPAQMIAARPVPMALRPSLAFVPTEKQAITVVQPRAWRSLPRWYVVQQGIGPVRAALPQASLGDLLSAGHDAHPEALERVLAQPDAAPADLLRGIMAALGVNAGHLLGLARTAKIDAVLVEPTAKAVRRFDKHVTDEREERAEIEGRVNTGEKS
;
A
#
# COMPACT_ATOMS: atom_id res chain seq x y z
N MET A 1 24.57 -9.12 -9.49
CA MET A 1 23.88 -7.92 -10.02
C MET A 1 22.55 -8.39 -10.58
N PRO A 2 21.39 -7.97 -10.03
CA PRO A 2 20.12 -8.28 -10.67
C PRO A 2 20.07 -7.57 -12.02
N LYS A 3 19.58 -8.26 -13.06
CA LYS A 3 19.33 -7.67 -14.37
C LYS A 3 18.21 -6.64 -14.20
N VAL A 4 18.56 -5.36 -14.28
CA VAL A 4 17.59 -4.26 -14.35
C VAL A 4 16.92 -4.38 -15.71
N ALA A 5 15.71 -4.95 -15.75
CA ALA A 5 14.87 -4.89 -16.94
C ALA A 5 14.31 -3.46 -17.01
N GLN A 6 15.04 -2.56 -17.66
CA GLN A 6 14.52 -1.26 -18.05
C GLN A 6 13.54 -1.49 -19.20
N ASN A 7 12.34 -0.93 -19.06
CA ASN A 7 11.26 -0.94 -20.04
C ASN A 7 10.39 -2.22 -20.03
N THR A 8 9.40 -2.23 -19.15
CA THR A 8 8.34 -3.25 -19.12
C THR A 8 6.99 -2.54 -19.04
N GLY A 9 6.10 -2.80 -20.00
CA GLY A 9 4.71 -2.36 -19.90
C GLY A 9 4.02 -3.04 -18.72
N PHE A 10 3.04 -2.38 -18.11
CA PHE A 10 2.30 -2.92 -16.97
C PHE A 10 1.52 -4.18 -17.37
N THR A 11 1.68 -5.25 -16.61
CA THR A 11 0.98 -6.54 -16.81
C THR A 11 -0.47 -6.52 -16.28
N ALA A 12 -0.83 -5.55 -15.44
CA ALA A 12 -2.15 -5.38 -14.82
C ALA A 12 -2.55 -3.89 -14.71
N ALA A 13 -3.81 -3.61 -14.36
CA ALA A 13 -4.24 -2.24 -14.03
C ALA A 13 -3.59 -1.80 -12.71
N VAL A 14 -3.22 -0.52 -12.61
CA VAL A 14 -2.62 0.03 -11.39
C VAL A 14 -3.73 0.33 -10.38
N ASP A 15 -4.07 -0.70 -9.59
CA ASP A 15 -5.15 -0.67 -8.60
C ASP A 15 -4.66 -0.24 -7.20
N ALA A 16 -3.36 0.04 -7.07
CA ALA A 16 -2.77 0.67 -5.89
C ALA A 16 -1.47 1.40 -6.24
N VAL A 17 -1.23 2.52 -5.57
CA VAL A 17 0.04 3.23 -5.60
C VAL A 17 0.54 3.35 -4.16
N VAL A 18 1.73 2.84 -3.89
CA VAL A 18 2.41 3.02 -2.60
C VAL A 18 3.61 3.91 -2.81
N VAL A 19 3.67 5.05 -2.13
CA VAL A 19 4.87 5.88 -2.10
C VAL A 19 5.65 5.63 -0.83
N VAL A 20 6.94 5.43 -1.00
CA VAL A 20 7.89 5.09 0.06
C VAL A 20 9.03 6.10 -0.02
N ARG A 21 9.43 6.67 1.12
CA ARG A 21 10.59 7.57 1.11
C ARG A 21 11.89 6.79 0.92
N GLY A 22 12.79 7.36 0.14
CA GLY A 22 14.16 6.87 -0.02
C GLY A 22 14.49 6.49 -1.46
N GLU A 23 15.69 5.97 -1.65
CA GLU A 23 16.24 5.63 -2.97
C GLU A 23 15.68 4.31 -3.51
N VAL A 24 15.55 4.23 -4.85
CA VAL A 24 15.09 3.05 -5.60
C VAL A 24 15.75 1.77 -5.13
N SER A 25 17.08 1.76 -4.92
CA SER A 25 17.82 0.56 -4.50
C SER A 25 17.34 -0.04 -3.17
N ARG A 26 17.00 0.83 -2.19
CA ARG A 26 16.52 0.42 -0.87
C ARG A 26 15.06 -0.01 -0.93
N VAL A 27 14.26 0.67 -1.75
CA VAL A 27 12.85 0.33 -1.98
C VAL A 27 12.74 -1.01 -2.71
N THR A 28 13.55 -1.25 -3.74
CA THR A 28 13.71 -2.56 -4.40
C THR A 28 14.06 -3.66 -3.41
N SER A 29 15.08 -3.45 -2.58
CA SER A 29 15.46 -4.42 -1.53
C SER A 29 14.32 -4.69 -0.54
N TRP A 30 13.47 -3.69 -0.27
CA TRP A 30 12.25 -3.90 0.49
C TRP A 30 11.27 -4.75 -0.31
N VAL A 31 10.91 -4.42 -1.54
CA VAL A 31 9.98 -5.20 -2.39
C VAL A 31 10.39 -6.67 -2.54
N GLU A 32 11.68 -6.96 -2.79
CA GLU A 32 12.24 -8.33 -2.90
C GLU A 32 11.96 -9.23 -1.67
N ARG A 33 11.75 -8.61 -0.49
CA ARG A 33 11.43 -9.30 0.76
C ARG A 33 9.93 -9.42 1.03
N GLY A 34 9.08 -9.14 0.04
CA GLY A 34 7.62 -9.25 0.11
C GLY A 34 7.10 -10.52 -0.52
N THR A 35 5.84 -10.47 -0.97
CA THR A 35 5.14 -11.56 -1.67
C THR A 35 4.48 -11.09 -2.98
N VAL A 36 4.56 -9.79 -3.29
CA VAL A 36 3.91 -9.17 -4.44
C VAL A 36 4.98 -8.66 -5.41
N PRO A 37 4.98 -9.10 -6.68
CA PRO A 37 5.79 -8.47 -7.72
C PRO A 37 5.34 -7.03 -7.92
N ALA A 38 6.30 -6.11 -8.04
CA ALA A 38 5.97 -4.69 -8.17
C ALA A 38 6.97 -3.94 -9.04
N TYR A 39 6.47 -2.92 -9.71
CA TYR A 39 7.30 -1.91 -10.35
C TYR A 39 7.71 -0.88 -9.32
N VAL A 40 9.00 -0.59 -9.24
CA VAL A 40 9.56 0.53 -8.47
C VAL A 40 9.91 1.64 -9.45
N ILE A 41 9.31 2.81 -9.24
CA ILE A 41 9.38 3.96 -10.13
C ILE A 41 10.00 5.10 -9.32
N ASP A 42 11.08 5.67 -9.84
CA ASP A 42 11.62 6.91 -9.29
C ASP A 42 10.68 8.06 -9.67
N ILE A 43 10.22 8.83 -8.69
CA ILE A 43 9.31 9.95 -8.92
C ILE A 43 9.90 11.20 -8.29
N ASP A 44 9.48 12.37 -8.77
CA ASP A 44 9.98 13.64 -8.25
C ASP A 44 9.81 13.77 -6.74
N GLY A 45 10.81 14.38 -6.10
CA GLY A 45 10.84 14.61 -4.66
C GLY A 45 11.49 13.44 -3.90
N PRO A 46 11.12 13.22 -2.62
CA PRO A 46 11.80 12.26 -1.75
C PRO A 46 11.25 10.83 -1.86
N TRP A 47 10.47 10.52 -2.90
CA TRP A 47 9.61 9.35 -2.98
C TRP A 47 10.05 8.40 -4.10
N CYS A 48 9.88 7.11 -3.87
CA CYS A 48 9.67 6.16 -4.96
C CYS A 48 8.22 5.68 -4.92
N ALA A 49 7.60 5.55 -6.09
CA ALA A 49 6.34 4.85 -6.23
C ALA A 49 6.57 3.35 -6.40
N VAL A 50 5.68 2.56 -5.80
CA VAL A 50 5.65 1.11 -5.88
C VAL A 50 4.24 0.70 -6.26
N VAL A 51 4.11 0.02 -7.38
CA VAL A 51 2.81 -0.40 -7.93
C VAL A 51 2.84 -1.90 -8.24
N PRO A 52 1.79 -2.67 -7.91
CA PRO A 52 1.73 -4.09 -8.24
C PRO A 52 1.98 -4.36 -9.73
N ALA A 53 2.77 -5.40 -10.01
CA ALA A 53 3.16 -5.83 -11.35
C ALA A 53 2.53 -7.17 -11.73
N GLY A 54 1.45 -7.58 -11.08
CA GLY A 54 0.79 -8.85 -11.32
C GLY A 54 0.20 -9.48 -10.05
N PRO A 55 -0.24 -10.74 -10.15
CA PRO A 55 -0.77 -11.46 -9.00
C PRO A 55 0.31 -11.63 -7.92
N GLY A 56 -0.11 -11.59 -6.66
CA GLY A 56 0.75 -11.96 -5.54
C GLY A 56 1.08 -13.46 -5.55
N HIS A 57 2.16 -13.84 -4.87
CA HIS A 57 2.53 -15.24 -4.67
C HIS A 57 1.87 -15.88 -3.44
N ALA A 58 1.25 -15.07 -2.59
CA ALA A 58 0.55 -15.56 -1.41
C ALA A 58 -0.84 -16.09 -1.79
N GLN A 59 -1.31 -17.11 -1.06
CA GLN A 59 -2.64 -17.69 -1.24
C GLN A 59 -3.70 -16.89 -0.48
N ALA A 60 -4.97 -17.12 -0.82
CA ALA A 60 -6.11 -16.56 -0.09
C ALA A 60 -5.98 -16.77 1.44
N PRO A 61 -6.33 -15.75 2.26
CA PRO A 61 -6.95 -14.46 1.88
C PRO A 61 -5.95 -13.35 1.49
N TYR A 62 -4.68 -13.69 1.22
CA TYR A 62 -3.58 -12.76 0.97
C TYR A 62 -3.20 -12.64 -0.52
N ASP A 63 -4.12 -13.00 -1.40
CA ASP A 63 -3.94 -13.07 -2.85
C ASP A 63 -4.18 -11.73 -3.57
N ASP A 64 -4.81 -10.75 -2.90
CA ASP A 64 -4.96 -9.38 -3.42
C ASP A 64 -3.63 -8.60 -3.33
N PRO A 65 -2.95 -8.33 -4.45
CA PRO A 65 -1.65 -7.67 -4.44
C PRO A 65 -1.72 -6.21 -4.01
N ALA A 66 -2.84 -5.51 -4.27
CA ALA A 66 -3.05 -4.11 -3.91
C ALA A 66 -3.15 -3.96 -2.39
N GLN A 67 -3.96 -4.81 -1.74
CA GLN A 67 -4.07 -4.83 -0.29
C GLN A 67 -2.77 -5.27 0.37
N MET A 68 -2.14 -6.31 -0.16
CA MET A 68 -0.90 -6.85 0.39
C MET A 68 0.23 -5.83 0.38
N ILE A 69 0.40 -5.09 -0.72
CA ILE A 69 1.46 -4.08 -0.79
C ILE A 69 1.16 -2.85 0.05
N ALA A 70 -0.11 -2.42 0.13
CA ALA A 70 -0.54 -1.26 0.90
C ALA A 70 -0.43 -1.46 2.42
N ALA A 71 -0.79 -2.66 2.90
CA ALA A 71 -0.73 -3.01 4.31
C ALA A 71 0.67 -3.42 4.78
N ARG A 72 1.60 -3.65 3.84
CA ARG A 72 2.92 -4.21 4.15
C ARG A 72 3.74 -3.27 5.04
N PRO A 73 4.25 -3.74 6.20
CA PRO A 73 5.11 -2.92 7.03
C PRO A 73 6.34 -2.38 6.29
N VAL A 74 6.49 -1.06 6.31
CA VAL A 74 7.64 -0.34 5.77
C VAL A 74 8.69 -0.20 6.88
N PRO A 75 9.97 -0.54 6.65
CA PRO A 75 11.04 -0.34 7.63
C PRO A 75 11.16 1.14 8.05
N MET A 76 11.50 1.41 9.30
CA MET A 76 11.60 2.78 9.84
C MET A 76 12.48 3.72 9.00
N ALA A 77 13.56 3.19 8.39
CA ALA A 77 14.45 3.95 7.52
C ALA A 77 13.79 4.45 6.22
N LEU A 78 12.69 3.83 5.81
CA LEU A 78 11.91 4.15 4.60
C LEU A 78 10.56 4.83 4.92
N ARG A 79 10.32 5.16 6.20
CA ARG A 79 9.12 5.90 6.65
C ARG A 79 9.37 7.42 6.64
N PRO A 80 8.33 8.26 6.39
CA PRO A 80 6.92 7.87 6.20
C PRO A 80 6.65 7.16 4.86
N SER A 81 5.55 6.43 4.79
CA SER A 81 5.01 5.85 3.55
C SER A 81 3.50 6.02 3.51
N LEU A 82 2.96 6.16 2.31
CA LEU A 82 1.54 6.33 2.02
C LEU A 82 1.14 5.32 0.95
N ALA A 83 0.05 4.58 1.16
CA ALA A 83 -0.58 3.78 0.12
C ALA A 83 -1.92 4.40 -0.28
N PHE A 84 -2.27 4.32 -1.55
CA PHE A 84 -3.49 4.85 -2.13
C PHE A 84 -4.16 3.75 -2.96
N VAL A 85 -5.34 3.32 -2.54
CA VAL A 85 -6.04 2.16 -3.10
C VAL A 85 -7.48 2.55 -3.42
N PRO A 86 -7.81 2.78 -4.70
CA PRO A 86 -9.21 2.94 -5.11
C PRO A 86 -9.92 1.59 -5.09
N THR A 87 -11.16 1.58 -4.59
CA THR A 87 -12.13 0.51 -4.81
C THR A 87 -13.31 1.06 -5.63
N GLU A 88 -14.35 0.27 -5.85
CA GLU A 88 -15.56 0.72 -6.56
C GLU A 88 -16.17 1.98 -5.92
N LYS A 89 -16.20 2.06 -4.58
CA LYS A 89 -16.90 3.13 -3.83
C LYS A 89 -16.06 3.81 -2.77
N GLN A 90 -14.84 3.33 -2.51
CA GLN A 90 -14.00 3.85 -1.45
C GLN A 90 -12.63 4.25 -1.96
N ALA A 91 -12.18 5.42 -1.54
CA ALA A 91 -10.81 5.86 -1.63
C ALA A 91 -10.12 5.55 -0.31
N ILE A 92 -9.13 4.67 -0.35
CA ILE A 92 -8.42 4.23 0.86
C ILE A 92 -7.00 4.76 0.83
N THR A 93 -6.61 5.47 1.89
CA THR A 93 -5.23 5.88 2.14
C THR A 93 -4.70 5.18 3.38
N VAL A 94 -3.55 4.51 3.27
CA VAL A 94 -2.86 3.88 4.42
C VAL A 94 -1.60 4.68 4.74
N VAL A 95 -1.50 5.17 5.96
CA VAL A 95 -0.38 5.96 6.46
C VAL A 95 0.50 5.08 7.34
N GLN A 96 1.79 5.00 7.02
CA GLN A 96 2.80 4.44 7.90
C GLN A 96 3.69 5.56 8.43
N PRO A 97 3.37 6.14 9.60
CA PRO A 97 4.07 7.31 10.09
C PRO A 97 5.48 6.95 10.54
N ARG A 98 6.39 7.92 10.46
CA ARG A 98 7.76 7.81 10.96
C ARG A 98 7.77 7.90 12.49
N ALA A 99 7.31 6.83 13.14
CA ALA A 99 7.26 6.73 14.60
C ALA A 99 7.65 5.31 15.05
N TRP A 100 8.23 5.21 16.24
CA TRP A 100 8.63 3.94 16.82
C TRP A 100 7.39 3.10 17.16
N ARG A 101 7.42 1.81 16.77
CA ARG A 101 6.31 0.85 16.95
C ARG A 101 4.94 1.35 16.42
N SER A 102 4.92 2.29 15.48
CA SER A 102 3.67 2.74 14.89
C SER A 102 3.11 1.69 13.93
N LEU A 103 1.82 1.43 14.12
CA LEU A 103 1.01 0.62 13.22
C LEU A 103 0.58 1.46 12.00
N PRO A 104 0.33 0.82 10.85
CA PRO A 104 -0.36 1.45 9.73
C PRO A 104 -1.72 2.01 10.18
N ARG A 105 -2.08 3.20 9.68
CA ARG A 105 -3.35 3.87 9.98
C ARG A 105 -4.14 4.11 8.70
N TRP A 106 -5.44 3.88 8.74
CA TRP A 106 -6.33 3.87 7.58
C TRP A 106 -7.21 5.10 7.56
N TYR A 107 -7.22 5.79 6.44
CA TYR A 107 -8.13 6.89 6.13
C TYR A 107 -8.99 6.46 4.96
N VAL A 108 -10.29 6.26 5.21
CA VAL A 108 -11.24 5.76 4.21
C VAL A 108 -12.26 6.84 3.91
N VAL A 109 -12.43 7.17 2.64
CA VAL A 109 -13.49 8.05 2.16
C VAL A 109 -14.42 7.24 1.28
N GLN A 110 -15.71 7.29 1.60
CA GLN A 110 -16.76 6.63 0.82
C GLN A 110 -17.47 7.63 -0.08
N GLN A 111 -17.56 7.32 -1.37
CA GLN A 111 -18.28 8.14 -2.34
C GLN A 111 -19.74 8.34 -1.92
N GLY A 112 -20.24 9.56 -2.04
CA GLY A 112 -21.56 10.03 -1.62
C GLY A 112 -21.72 10.24 -0.11
N ILE A 113 -20.72 9.88 0.71
CA ILE A 113 -20.80 9.96 2.19
C ILE A 113 -19.69 10.84 2.78
N GLY A 114 -18.47 10.73 2.26
CA GLY A 114 -17.28 11.37 2.83
C GLY A 114 -16.47 10.43 3.73
N PRO A 115 -15.64 10.97 4.65
CA PRO A 115 -14.78 10.17 5.51
C PRO A 115 -15.56 9.22 6.40
N VAL A 116 -15.18 7.94 6.43
CA VAL A 116 -15.79 6.89 7.24
C VAL A 116 -14.77 6.22 8.15
N ARG A 117 -15.27 5.55 9.20
CA ARG A 117 -14.43 4.82 10.15
C ARG A 117 -14.11 3.43 9.63
N ALA A 118 -12.82 3.07 9.62
CA ALA A 118 -12.39 1.70 9.34
C ALA A 118 -12.43 0.83 10.62
N ALA A 119 -12.54 -0.48 10.46
CA ALA A 119 -12.31 -1.46 11.54
C ALA A 119 -10.82 -1.58 11.94
N LEU A 120 -9.95 -0.83 11.27
CA LEU A 120 -8.50 -0.79 11.45
C LEU A 120 -8.11 0.54 12.15
N PRO A 121 -6.88 0.67 12.67
CA PRO A 121 -6.44 1.91 13.32
C PRO A 121 -6.69 3.11 12.40
N GLN A 122 -7.48 4.08 12.87
CA GLN A 122 -7.90 5.21 12.03
C GLN A 122 -6.76 6.22 11.88
N ALA A 123 -6.55 6.72 10.66
CA ALA A 123 -5.71 7.89 10.41
C ALA A 123 -6.53 9.18 10.55
N SER A 124 -5.88 10.22 11.05
CA SER A 124 -6.42 11.58 11.07
C SER A 124 -5.94 12.38 9.85
N LEU A 125 -6.55 13.55 9.61
CA LEU A 125 -6.00 14.51 8.65
C LEU A 125 -4.56 14.93 9.01
N GLY A 126 -4.27 15.09 10.30
CA GLY A 126 -2.93 15.39 10.80
C GLY A 126 -1.91 14.29 10.45
N ASP A 127 -2.31 13.01 10.46
CA ASP A 127 -1.44 11.91 10.03
C ASP A 127 -1.12 11.99 8.54
N LEU A 128 -2.11 12.31 7.69
CA LEU A 128 -1.91 12.50 6.26
C LEU A 128 -0.94 13.67 5.99
N LEU A 129 -1.23 14.84 6.57
CA LEU A 129 -0.44 16.06 6.39
C LEU A 129 1.01 15.87 6.88
N SER A 130 1.20 15.19 8.02
CA SER A 130 2.54 14.92 8.58
C SER A 130 3.35 13.93 7.73
N ALA A 131 2.69 13.09 6.94
CA ALA A 131 3.34 12.14 6.05
C ALA A 131 3.73 12.77 4.69
N GLY A 132 2.98 13.79 4.25
CA GLY A 132 3.28 14.56 3.04
C GLY A 132 4.65 15.26 3.10
N HIS A 133 5.25 15.51 1.94
CA HIS A 133 6.52 16.26 1.88
C HIS A 133 6.29 17.77 1.81
N ASP A 134 5.31 18.18 1.02
CA ASP A 134 4.91 19.56 0.79
C ASP A 134 3.38 19.62 0.84
N ALA A 135 2.84 19.39 2.04
CA ALA A 135 1.40 19.22 2.24
C ALA A 135 0.69 20.58 2.34
N HIS A 136 -0.45 20.70 1.67
CA HIS A 136 -1.30 21.90 1.65
C HIS A 136 -2.66 21.58 2.29
N PRO A 137 -2.87 21.96 3.57
CA PRO A 137 -4.10 21.64 4.32
C PRO A 137 -5.39 22.08 3.61
N GLU A 138 -5.44 23.32 3.12
CA GLU A 138 -6.62 23.86 2.43
C GLU A 138 -6.94 23.11 1.13
N ALA A 139 -5.91 22.63 0.41
CA ALA A 139 -6.10 21.82 -0.78
C ALA A 139 -6.67 20.44 -0.43
N LEU A 140 -6.17 19.83 0.65
CA LEU A 140 -6.67 18.54 1.13
C LEU A 140 -8.13 18.65 1.57
N GLU A 141 -8.49 19.68 2.32
CA GLU A 141 -9.87 19.94 2.73
C GLU A 141 -10.80 20.14 1.52
N ARG A 142 -10.37 20.91 0.51
CA ARG A 142 -11.13 21.12 -0.73
C ARG A 142 -11.33 19.84 -1.53
N VAL A 143 -10.34 18.94 -1.53
CA VAL A 143 -10.47 17.62 -2.17
C VAL A 143 -11.51 16.78 -1.43
N LEU A 144 -11.41 16.73 -0.10
CA LEU A 144 -12.31 15.92 0.75
C LEU A 144 -13.75 16.46 0.79
N ALA A 145 -13.95 17.74 0.47
CA ALA A 145 -15.27 18.36 0.36
C ALA A 145 -16.05 17.97 -0.91
N GLN A 146 -15.52 17.07 -1.74
CA GLN A 146 -16.16 16.58 -2.97
C GLN A 146 -16.78 15.20 -2.72
N PRO A 147 -18.03 15.11 -2.23
CA PRO A 147 -18.63 13.83 -1.81
C PRO A 147 -18.79 12.84 -2.97
N ASP A 148 -19.08 13.33 -4.17
CA ASP A 148 -19.38 12.48 -5.33
C ASP A 148 -18.17 12.16 -6.21
N ALA A 149 -16.98 12.64 -5.85
CA ALA A 149 -15.75 12.36 -6.60
C ALA A 149 -15.51 10.85 -6.68
N ALA A 150 -15.15 10.38 -7.88
CA ALA A 150 -14.78 8.98 -8.05
C ALA A 150 -13.55 8.66 -7.17
N PRO A 151 -13.45 7.47 -6.55
CA PRO A 151 -12.37 7.15 -5.62
C PRO A 151 -10.95 7.41 -6.15
N ALA A 152 -10.69 7.07 -7.42
CA ALA A 152 -9.39 7.32 -8.03
C ALA A 152 -9.10 8.82 -8.20
N ASP A 153 -10.10 9.63 -8.55
CA ASP A 153 -9.95 11.09 -8.66
C ASP A 153 -9.71 11.75 -7.31
N LEU A 154 -10.43 11.28 -6.29
CA LEU A 154 -10.22 11.75 -4.92
C LEU A 154 -8.79 11.45 -4.46
N LEU A 155 -8.29 10.22 -4.69
CA LEU A 155 -6.92 9.85 -4.33
C LEU A 155 -5.87 10.66 -5.10
N ARG A 156 -6.10 10.95 -6.38
CA ARG A 156 -5.23 11.88 -7.16
C ARG A 156 -5.18 13.26 -6.51
N GLY A 157 -6.33 13.80 -6.10
CA GLY A 157 -6.41 15.07 -5.39
C GLY A 157 -5.69 15.04 -4.04
N ILE A 158 -5.85 13.96 -3.26
CA ILE A 158 -5.16 13.78 -1.98
C ILE A 158 -3.65 13.72 -2.20
N MET A 159 -3.16 12.95 -3.17
CA MET A 159 -1.73 12.89 -3.50
C MET A 159 -1.18 14.27 -3.85
N ALA A 160 -1.86 15.03 -4.71
CA ALA A 160 -1.46 16.38 -5.07
C ALA A 160 -1.41 17.30 -3.83
N ALA A 161 -2.42 17.24 -2.96
CA ALA A 161 -2.47 18.03 -1.73
C ALA A 161 -1.39 17.63 -0.71
N LEU A 162 -0.81 16.43 -0.79
CA LEU A 162 0.28 15.97 0.07
C LEU A 162 1.68 16.18 -0.54
N GLY A 163 1.77 16.79 -1.73
CA GLY A 163 3.02 16.96 -2.47
C GLY A 163 3.57 15.63 -2.99
N VAL A 164 2.70 14.70 -3.38
CA VAL A 164 3.06 13.39 -3.93
C VAL A 164 2.76 13.36 -5.44
N ASN A 165 3.81 13.43 -6.27
CA ASN A 165 3.70 13.42 -7.73
C ASN A 165 3.53 11.99 -8.31
N ALA A 166 2.51 11.27 -7.83
CA ALA A 166 2.23 9.89 -8.24
C ALA A 166 0.79 9.67 -8.73
N GLY A 167 -0.05 10.71 -8.74
CA GLY A 167 -1.48 10.58 -9.08
C GLY A 167 -1.72 10.08 -10.51
N HIS A 168 -0.83 10.43 -11.44
CA HIS A 168 -0.88 9.97 -12.82
C HIS A 168 -0.69 8.45 -12.95
N LEU A 169 -0.17 7.77 -11.91
CA LEU A 169 0.00 6.33 -11.91
C LEU A 169 -1.32 5.57 -11.72
N LEU A 170 -2.29 6.17 -11.03
CA LEU A 170 -3.59 5.55 -10.80
C LEU A 170 -4.39 5.44 -12.11
N GLY A 171 -4.77 4.22 -12.46
CA GLY A 171 -5.54 3.95 -13.69
C GLY A 171 -4.71 3.99 -14.97
N LEU A 172 -3.38 3.89 -14.88
CA LEU A 172 -2.55 3.69 -16.06
C LEU A 172 -2.98 2.45 -16.83
N ALA A 173 -3.11 2.62 -18.14
CA ALA A 173 -3.36 1.51 -19.05
C ALA A 173 -2.17 0.53 -19.03
N ARG A 174 -2.47 -0.75 -19.23
CA ARG A 174 -1.46 -1.83 -19.32
C ARG A 174 -0.35 -1.56 -20.34
N THR A 175 -0.67 -0.80 -21.39
CA THR A 175 0.26 -0.45 -22.47
C THR A 175 1.12 0.78 -22.19
N ALA A 176 0.93 1.46 -21.05
CA ALA A 176 1.74 2.61 -20.69
C ALA A 176 3.20 2.21 -20.54
N LYS A 177 4.11 3.02 -21.09
CA LYS A 177 5.56 2.87 -20.94
C LYS A 177 6.02 3.82 -19.85
N ILE A 178 6.54 3.26 -18.77
CA ILE A 178 7.13 4.03 -17.67
C ILE A 178 8.52 3.48 -17.41
N ASP A 179 9.45 4.39 -17.13
CA ASP A 179 10.77 3.98 -16.66
C ASP A 179 10.64 3.44 -15.24
N ALA A 180 10.69 2.11 -15.13
CA ALA A 180 10.39 1.39 -13.92
C ALA A 180 11.30 0.16 -13.81
N VAL A 181 11.64 -0.18 -12.57
CA VAL A 181 12.32 -1.43 -12.24
C VAL A 181 11.27 -2.46 -11.84
N LEU A 182 11.08 -3.49 -12.65
CA LEU A 182 10.31 -4.66 -12.22
C LEU A 182 11.09 -5.44 -11.16
N VAL A 183 10.47 -5.63 -10.00
CA VAL A 183 11.07 -6.34 -8.87
C VAL A 183 10.21 -7.54 -8.50
N GLU A 184 10.83 -8.72 -8.58
CA GLU A 184 10.22 -9.99 -8.18
C GLU A 184 10.57 -10.31 -6.72
N PRO A 185 9.61 -10.80 -5.92
CA PRO A 185 9.90 -11.31 -4.59
C PRO A 185 10.85 -12.50 -4.64
N THR A 186 11.75 -12.58 -3.67
CA THR A 186 12.62 -13.76 -3.57
C THR A 186 11.82 -14.98 -3.14
N ALA A 187 12.12 -16.16 -3.70
CA ALA A 187 11.48 -17.40 -3.29
C ALA A 187 11.63 -17.70 -1.78
N LYS A 188 12.73 -17.21 -1.16
CA LYS A 188 12.93 -17.28 0.29
C LYS A 188 11.94 -16.42 1.08
N ALA A 189 11.61 -15.23 0.59
CA ALA A 189 10.65 -14.35 1.23
C ALA A 189 9.23 -14.93 1.17
N VAL A 190 8.82 -15.43 -0.01
CA VAL A 190 7.52 -16.10 -0.19
C VAL A 190 7.37 -17.29 0.76
N ARG A 191 8.34 -18.22 0.75
CA ARG A 191 8.31 -19.38 1.67
C ARG A 191 8.25 -19.00 3.14
N ARG A 192 8.93 -17.92 3.54
CA ARG A 192 8.88 -17.44 4.93
C ARG A 192 7.49 -16.93 5.29
N PHE A 193 6.84 -16.20 4.38
CA PHE A 193 5.49 -15.72 4.57
C PHE A 193 4.51 -16.89 4.71
N ASP A 194 4.55 -17.85 3.78
CA ASP A 194 3.66 -19.02 3.80
C ASP A 194 3.82 -19.84 5.09
N LYS A 195 5.07 -20.01 5.54
CA LYS A 195 5.36 -20.66 6.81
C LYS A 195 4.70 -19.90 7.98
N HIS A 196 4.87 -18.59 8.05
CA HIS A 196 4.31 -17.79 9.14
C HIS A 196 2.77 -17.86 9.19
N VAL A 197 2.11 -17.81 8.02
CA VAL A 197 0.65 -17.95 7.93
C VAL A 197 0.19 -19.34 8.36
N THR A 198 0.94 -20.38 8.00
CA THR A 198 0.63 -21.76 8.41
C THR A 198 0.77 -21.91 9.92
N ASP A 199 1.89 -21.46 10.48
CA ASP A 199 2.17 -21.51 11.92
C ASP A 199 1.07 -20.72 12.71
N GLU A 200 0.65 -19.53 12.25
CA GLU A 200 -0.43 -18.75 12.90
C GLU A 200 -1.80 -19.46 12.86
N ARG A 201 -2.12 -20.13 11.74
CA ARG A 201 -3.36 -20.93 11.62
C ARG A 201 -3.36 -22.11 12.56
N GLU A 202 -2.23 -22.80 12.70
CA GLU A 202 -2.05 -23.92 13.63
C GLU A 202 -2.20 -23.44 15.08
N GLU A 203 -1.53 -22.34 15.45
CA GLU A 203 -1.65 -21.74 16.79
C GLU A 203 -3.09 -21.35 17.13
N ARG A 204 -3.81 -20.72 16.19
CA ARG A 204 -5.22 -20.35 16.38
C ARG A 204 -6.11 -21.57 16.56
N ALA A 205 -5.90 -22.62 15.77
CA ALA A 205 -6.65 -23.87 15.89
C ALA A 205 -6.39 -24.56 17.24
N GLU A 206 -5.16 -24.52 17.76
CA GLU A 206 -4.85 -25.03 19.10
C GLU A 206 -5.56 -24.24 20.21
N ILE A 207 -5.58 -22.91 20.13
CA ILE A 207 -6.25 -22.05 21.11
C ILE A 207 -7.77 -22.33 21.10
N GLU A 208 -8.40 -22.35 19.93
CA GLU A 208 -9.82 -22.63 19.78
C GLU A 208 -10.19 -24.06 20.23
N GLY A 209 -9.33 -25.04 19.92
CA GLY A 209 -9.48 -26.42 20.39
C GLY A 209 -9.40 -26.55 21.91
N ARG A 210 -8.47 -25.84 22.57
CA ARG A 210 -8.32 -25.82 24.03
C ARG A 210 -9.52 -25.17 24.73
N VAL A 211 -10.05 -24.07 24.18
CA VAL A 211 -11.26 -23.41 24.72
C VAL A 211 -12.47 -24.36 24.67
N ASN A 212 -12.68 -25.03 23.54
CA ASN A 212 -13.79 -26.00 23.39
C ASN A 212 -13.66 -27.25 24.29
N THR A 213 -12.44 -27.58 24.73
CA THR A 213 -12.20 -28.73 25.62
C THR A 213 -12.30 -28.35 27.10
N GLY A 214 -12.11 -27.06 27.43
CA GLY A 214 -12.15 -26.53 28.81
C GLY A 214 -13.57 -26.24 29.36
N GLU A 215 -14.58 -26.10 28.50
CA GLU A 215 -15.99 -25.86 28.91
C GLU A 215 -16.77 -27.16 29.26
N LYS A 216 -16.11 -28.33 29.24
CA LYS A 216 -16.75 -29.63 29.54
C LYS A 216 -16.44 -30.19 30.94
N SER A 217 -15.97 -29.39 31.89
CA SER A 217 -15.77 -29.83 33.29
C SER A 217 -16.80 -29.24 34.24
#